data_AF-A0A3N6P3I3-F1
#
_entry.id   AF-A0A3N6P3I3-F1
#
_cell.length_a   1.000
_cell.length_b   1.000
_cell.length_c   1.000
_cell.angle_alpha   90.00
_cell.angle_beta   90.00
_cell.angle_gamma   90.00
#
_symmetry.space_group_name_H-M   'P 1'
#
loop_
_entity.id
_entity.type
_entity.pdbx_description
1 polymer ?
#
loop_
_entity_poly.entity_id
_entity_poly.type
_entity_poly.pdbx_seq_one_letter_code
_entity_poly.pdbx_strand_id
1 'polypeptide(L)' 'MDQSKSHWFTSIIVDDVDAMVAQTRELGGKIIREPFEVPGMARIASIADPSGSVFGIVTPIAK' A
#
# COMPACT_ATOMS: atom_id res chain seq x y z
N MET A 1 -14.26 -14.46 -1.78
CA MET A 1 -13.28 -14.52 -0.67
C MET A 1 -11.91 -14.52 -1.31
N ASP A 2 -11.05 -13.58 -0.92
CA ASP A 2 -9.65 -13.53 -1.35
C ASP A 2 -8.99 -14.91 -1.10
N GLN A 3 -8.42 -15.50 -2.15
CA GLN A 3 -7.79 -16.83 -2.12
C GLN A 3 -6.33 -16.77 -1.63
N SER A 4 -5.88 -15.68 -1.02
CA SER A 4 -4.54 -15.61 -0.46
C SER A 4 -4.36 -16.62 0.68
N LYS A 5 -3.35 -17.48 0.57
CA LYS A 5 -2.94 -18.37 1.66
C LYS A 5 -2.45 -17.52 2.83
N SER A 6 -2.60 -18.00 4.07
CA SER A 6 -2.06 -17.30 5.25
C SER A 6 -0.56 -17.05 5.08
N HIS A 7 -0.16 -15.79 5.22
CA HIS A 7 1.21 -15.31 5.07
C HIS A 7 1.42 -14.07 5.94
N TRP A 8 2.67 -13.73 6.22
CA TRP A 8 3.01 -12.44 6.78
C TRP A 8 2.88 -11.37 5.71
N PHE A 9 2.24 -10.25 6.05
CA PHE A 9 2.08 -9.11 5.17
C PHE A 9 2.78 -7.89 5.78
N THR A 10 3.72 -7.31 5.03
CA THR A 10 4.52 -6.17 5.50
C THR A 10 3.85 -4.86 5.08
N SER A 11 3.77 -3.89 6.00
CA SER A 11 3.34 -2.53 5.71
C SER A 11 4.42 -1.53 6.12
N ILE A 12 4.69 -0.56 5.26
CA ILE A 12 5.71 0.48 5.44
C ILE A 12 5.03 1.82 5.69
N ILE A 13 5.47 2.54 6.73
CA ILE A 13 4.98 3.90 7.01
C ILE A 13 5.60 4.87 6.00
N VAL A 14 4.76 5.70 5.39
CA VAL A 14 5.13 6.74 4.43
C VAL A 14 4.44 8.06 4.79
N ASP A 15 5.04 9.17 4.40
CA ASP A 15 4.48 10.50 4.69
C ASP A 15 3.17 10.75 3.93
N ASP A 16 3.04 10.23 2.71
CA ASP A 16 1.84 10.39 1.88
C ASP A 16 1.63 9.15 0.98
N VAL A 17 0.55 8.40 1.25
CA VAL A 17 0.16 7.22 0.47
C VAL A 17 -0.22 7.56 -0.97
N ASP A 18 -0.89 8.69 -1.24
CA ASP A 18 -1.29 9.06 -2.60
C ASP A 18 -0.09 9.40 -3.47
N ALA A 19 0.86 10.15 -2.90
CA ALA A 19 2.11 10.46 -3.58
C ALA A 19 2.90 9.18 -3.91
N MET A 20 2.99 8.24 -2.96
CA MET A 20 3.65 6.96 -3.19
C MET A 20 2.93 6.07 -4.20
N VAL A 21 1.60 6.10 -4.25
CA VAL A 21 0.81 5.40 -5.28
C VAL A 21 1.11 5.96 -6.66
N ALA A 22 1.14 7.30 -6.82
CA ALA A 22 1.48 7.94 -8.08
C ALA A 22 2.91 7.55 -8.53
N GLN A 23 3.89 7.67 -7.64
CA GLN A 23 5.28 7.30 -7.92
C GLN A 23 5.42 5.82 -8.28
N THR A 24 4.68 4.94 -7.60
CA THR A 24 4.68 3.49 -7.91
C THR A 24 4.27 3.25 -9.36
N ARG A 25 3.24 3.94 -9.87
CA ARG A 25 2.80 3.81 -11.26
C ARG A 25 3.87 4.28 -12.23
N GLU A 26 4.49 5.42 -11.95
CA GLU A 26 5.55 6.01 -12.79
C GLU A 26 6.78 5.10 -12.89
N LEU A 27 7.13 4.42 -11.81
CA LEU A 27 8.27 3.51 -11.73
C LEU A 27 7.97 2.09 -12.24
N GLY A 28 6.79 1.85 -12.82
CA GLY A 28 6.40 0.55 -13.38
C GLY A 28 5.96 -0.48 -12.34
N GLY A 29 5.71 -0.06 -11.10
CA GLY A 29 5.04 -0.87 -10.10
C GLY A 29 3.54 -0.99 -10.36
N LYS A 30 2.86 -1.82 -9.56
CA LYS A 30 1.42 -2.07 -9.67
C LYS A 30 0.70 -1.67 -8.41
N ILE A 31 -0.51 -1.13 -8.56
CA ILE A 31 -1.41 -0.89 -7.45
C ILE A 31 -2.30 -2.13 -7.31
N ILE A 32 -2.04 -2.91 -6.26
CA ILE A 32 -2.79 -4.14 -5.95
C ILE A 32 -4.13 -3.78 -5.31
N ARG A 33 -4.13 -2.73 -4.49
CA ARG A 33 -5.32 -2.13 -3.91
C ARG A 33 -5.17 -0.62 -3.88
N GLU A 34 -6.11 0.08 -4.51
CA GLU A 34 -6.16 1.55 -4.56
C GLU A 34 -6.18 2.15 -3.15
N PRO A 35 -5.62 3.36 -2.97
CA PRO A 35 -5.56 4.01 -1.68
C PRO A 35 -6.95 4.31 -1.14
N PHE A 36 -7.15 4.01 0.15
CA PHE A 36 -8.41 4.28 0.84
C PHE A 36 -8.15 4.69 2.30
N GLU A 37 -9.14 5.36 2.87
CA GLU A 37 -9.10 5.74 4.28
C GLU A 37 -9.60 4.58 5.15
N VAL A 38 -8.86 4.31 6.23
CA VAL A 38 -9.32 3.55 7.38
C VAL A 38 -9.77 4.57 8.43
N PRO A 39 -11.09 4.71 8.67
CA PRO A 39 -11.64 5.79 9.48
C PRO A 39 -10.96 5.93 10.84
N GLY A 40 -10.44 7.14 11.12
CA GLY A 40 -9.78 7.47 12.39
C GLY A 40 -8.40 6.83 12.61
N MET A 41 -7.86 6.10 11.63
CA MET A 41 -6.59 5.39 11.80
C MET A 41 -5.53 5.85 10.80
N ALA A 42 -5.79 5.70 9.50
CA ALA A 42 -4.76 5.88 8.48
C ALA A 42 -5.33 5.99 7.07
N ARG A 43 -4.51 6.47 6.14
CA ARG A 43 -4.64 6.19 4.71
C ARG A 43 -3.74 5.03 4.33
N ILE A 44 -4.23 4.04 3.58
CA ILE A 44 -3.45 2.85 3.20
C ILE A 44 -3.66 2.46 1.75
N ALA A 45 -2.65 1.80 1.17
CA ALA A 45 -2.74 1.13 -0.13
C ALA A 45 -1.92 -0.17 -0.10
N SER A 46 -2.12 -1.04 -1.10
CA SER A 46 -1.24 -2.19 -1.34
C SER A 46 -0.64 -2.07 -2.72
N ILE A 47 0.67 -2.18 -2.81
CA ILE A 47 1.43 -2.01 -4.05
C ILE A 47 2.33 -3.22 -4.29
N ALA A 48 2.76 -3.38 -5.53
CA ALA A 48 3.81 -4.31 -5.91
C ALA A 48 4.90 -3.58 -6.68
N ASP A 49 6.15 -3.91 -6.39
CA ASP A 49 7.29 -3.43 -7.17
C ASP A 49 7.34 -4.12 -8.56
N PRO A 50 8.22 -3.69 -9.47
CA PRO A 50 8.35 -4.31 -10.79
C PRO A 50 8.73 -5.79 -10.78
N SER A 51 9.32 -6.29 -9.69
CA SER A 51 9.67 -7.70 -9.50
C SER A 51 8.49 -8.55 -9.00
N GLY A 52 7.39 -7.89 -8.59
CA GLY A 52 6.15 -8.53 -8.14
C GLY A 52 6.04 -8.70 -6.63
N SER A 53 6.99 -8.16 -5.84
CA SER A 53 6.89 -8.19 -4.38
C SER A 53 5.78 -7.27 -3.88
N VAL A 54 4.82 -7.83 -3.14
CA VAL A 54 3.64 -7.10 -2.64
C VAL A 54 3.85 -6.65 -1.20
N PHE A 55 3.53 -5.39 -0.91
CA PHE A 55 3.53 -4.82 0.43
C PHE A 55 2.52 -3.69 0.57
N GLY A 56 2.18 -3.36 1.82
CA GLY A 56 1.33 -2.23 2.16
C GLY A 56 2.13 -0.95 2.35
N ILE A 57 1.49 0.18 2.10
CA ILE A 57 1.97 1.50 2.52
C ILE A 57 0.90 2.17 3.37
N VAL A 58 1.32 2.92 4.37
CA VAL A 58 0.43 3.51 5.38
C VAL A 58 0.89 4.90 5.80
N THR A 59 -0.05 5.86 5.82
CA THR A 59 0.11 7.17 6.46
C THR A 59 -0.85 7.23 7.65
N PRO A 60 -0.35 7.08 8.90
CA PRO A 60 -1.16 7.20 10.11
C PRO A 60 -1.71 8.62 10.30
N ILE A 61 -2.91 8.75 10.87
CA ILE A 61 -3.50 10.07 11.22
C ILE A 61 -2.82 10.69 12.45
N ALA A 62 -2.32 9.86 13.36
CA ALA A 62 -1.55 10.27 14.53
C ALA A 62 -0.29 9.42 14.65
N LYS A 63 0.83 10.05 15.01
CA LYS A 63 2.11 9.39 15.24
C LYS A 63 2.23 8.91 16.68
#